data_AF-A0A918NVV0-F1
#
_entry.id   AF-A0A918NVV0-F1
#
_cell.length_a   1.000
_cell.length_b   1.000
_cell.length_c   1.000
_cell.angle_alpha   90.00
_cell.angle_beta   90.00
_cell.angle_gamma   90.00
#
_symmetry.space_group_name_H-M   'P 1'
#
loop_
_entity.id
_entity.type
_entity.pdbx_description
1 polymer ?
#
loop_
_entity_poly.entity_id
_entity_poly.type
_entity_poly.pdbx_seq_one_letter_code
_entity_poly.pdbx_strand_id
1 'polypeptide(L)'
;MPAPIVAIAEDGTTWAKLDTTWVTLFEPLAPFTPTITLKSGFEEGVVPLGARRWAGGTRVSLVGRITRTDAGQITDANAVNLGAVPSDCIPSALRTYPGTCSMAGTTTEAAGRIEILGESSTSAYGVTGDILWWYQGDGGTAWVDISGDYWMD
;
A
#
# COMPACT_ATOMS: atom_id res chain seq x y z
N MET A 1 -44.57 15.33 -1.81
CA MET A 1 -43.32 15.19 -2.57
C MET A 1 -43.20 13.74 -3.01
N PRO A 2 -42.64 13.42 -4.20
CA PRO A 2 -42.34 12.04 -4.56
C PRO A 2 -41.44 11.41 -3.49
N ALA A 3 -41.60 10.11 -3.25
CA ALA A 3 -40.72 9.38 -2.34
C ALA A 3 -39.29 9.35 -2.92
N PRO A 4 -38.25 9.47 -2.08
CA PRO A 4 -36.87 9.29 -2.54
C PRO A 4 -36.72 7.87 -3.11
N ILE A 5 -36.06 7.77 -4.28
CA ILE A 5 -35.76 6.50 -4.92
C ILE A 5 -34.32 6.12 -4.57
N VAL A 6 -34.13 4.88 -4.12
CA VAL A 6 -32.80 4.27 -3.96
C VAL A 6 -32.65 3.17 -4.99
N ALA A 7 -31.52 3.13 -5.68
CA ALA A 7 -31.14 2.09 -6.62
C ALA A 7 -29.84 1.44 -6.14
N ILE A 8 -29.80 0.11 -6.16
CA ILE A 8 -28.61 -0.67 -5.79
C ILE A 8 -28.29 -1.59 -6.98
N ALA A 9 -27.08 -1.48 -7.53
CA ALA A 9 -26.59 -2.36 -8.57
C ALA A 9 -26.13 -3.72 -8.00
N GLU A 10 -25.93 -4.69 -8.87
CA GLU A 10 -25.46 -6.03 -8.50
C GLU A 10 -24.10 -6.02 -7.78
N ASP A 11 -23.23 -5.06 -8.12
CA ASP A 11 -21.93 -4.85 -7.47
C ASP A 11 -22.04 -4.21 -6.07
N GLY A 12 -23.23 -3.75 -5.68
CA GLY A 12 -23.49 -3.03 -4.43
C GLY A 12 -23.40 -1.51 -4.54
N THR A 13 -23.04 -0.96 -5.71
CA THR A 13 -23.06 0.48 -5.93
C THR A 13 -24.46 1.02 -5.65
N THR A 14 -24.54 2.02 -4.79
CA THR A 14 -25.81 2.54 -4.28
C THR A 14 -25.97 3.99 -4.71
N TRP A 15 -27.12 4.31 -5.34
CA TRP A 15 -27.49 5.67 -5.70
C TRP A 15 -28.80 6.07 -5.03
N ALA A 16 -28.93 7.36 -4.73
CA ALA A 16 -30.20 7.97 -4.38
C ALA A 16 -30.59 9.03 -5.42
N LYS A 17 -31.87 9.08 -5.76
CA LYS A 17 -32.43 10.16 -6.57
C LYS A 17 -32.89 11.29 -5.65
N LEU A 18 -32.20 12.42 -5.73
CA LEU A 18 -32.56 13.67 -5.06
C LEU A 18 -33.18 14.59 -6.11
N ASP A 19 -34.51 14.74 -6.05
CA ASP A 19 -35.31 15.48 -7.05
C ASP A 19 -35.09 14.94 -8.48
N THR A 20 -34.30 15.62 -9.31
CA THR A 20 -33.97 15.21 -10.69
C THR A 20 -32.55 14.64 -10.85
N THR A 21 -31.72 14.67 -9.80
CA THR A 21 -30.30 14.26 -9.85
C THR A 21 -30.07 12.94 -9.13
N TRP A 22 -29.23 12.08 -9.69
CA TRP A 22 -28.72 10.90 -9.01
C TRP A 22 -27.41 11.22 -8.30
N VAL A 23 -27.29 10.80 -7.04
CA VAL A 23 -26.06 10.89 -6.26
C VAL A 23 -25.60 9.50 -5.86
N THR A 24 -24.30 9.24 -5.95
CA THR A 24 -23.71 8.00 -5.44
C THR A 24 -23.57 8.08 -3.93
N LEU A 25 -24.18 7.13 -3.22
CA LEU A 25 -24.08 7.00 -1.76
C LEU A 25 -22.95 6.05 -1.34
N PHE A 26 -22.70 5.02 -2.14
CA PHE A 26 -21.68 4.01 -1.88
C PHE A 26 -21.14 3.46 -3.18
N GLU A 27 -19.82 3.33 -3.26
CA GLU A 27 -19.10 2.62 -4.30
C GLU A 27 -18.35 1.44 -3.65
N PRO A 28 -18.48 0.22 -4.20
CA PRO A 28 -17.69 -0.93 -3.76
C PRO A 28 -16.20 -0.63 -3.88
N LEU A 29 -15.41 -1.27 -3.02
CA LEU A 29 -13.95 -1.15 -3.10
C LEU A 29 -13.46 -1.81 -4.39
N ALA A 30 -12.66 -1.08 -5.16
CA ALA A 30 -11.97 -1.62 -6.31
C ALA A 30 -11.09 -2.82 -5.89
N PRO A 31 -10.93 -3.83 -6.76
CA PRO A 31 -9.97 -4.90 -6.52
C PRO A 31 -8.55 -4.35 -6.44
N PHE A 32 -7.67 -5.06 -5.74
CA PHE A 32 -6.24 -4.75 -5.76
C PHE A 32 -5.66 -4.98 -7.15
N THR A 33 -4.83 -4.05 -7.61
CA THR A 33 -4.10 -4.15 -8.87
C THR A 33 -2.64 -4.56 -8.58
N PRO A 34 -2.10 -5.59 -9.26
CA PRO A 34 -0.73 -6.09 -9.02
C PRO A 34 0.31 -5.23 -9.76
N THR A 35 0.34 -3.93 -9.46
CA THR A 35 1.10 -2.92 -10.21
C THR A 35 2.28 -2.35 -9.44
N ILE A 36 2.58 -2.88 -8.25
CA ILE A 36 3.78 -2.52 -7.48
C ILE A 36 5.02 -2.99 -8.25
N THR A 37 5.95 -2.07 -8.50
CA THR A 37 7.20 -2.39 -9.19
C THR A 37 8.27 -2.70 -8.15
N LEU A 38 8.84 -3.90 -8.14
CA LEU A 38 9.88 -4.27 -7.18
C LEU A 38 11.28 -3.82 -7.61
N LYS A 39 12.10 -3.44 -6.63
CA LYS A 39 13.52 -3.15 -6.87
C LYS A 39 14.26 -4.46 -7.21
N SER A 40 15.31 -4.38 -8.03
CA SER A 40 16.12 -5.55 -8.38
C SER A 40 16.63 -6.27 -7.12
N GLY A 41 16.51 -7.61 -7.11
CA GLY A 41 16.84 -8.46 -5.97
C GLY A 41 15.66 -8.80 -5.06
N PHE A 42 14.47 -8.25 -5.31
CA PHE A 42 13.24 -8.59 -4.61
C PHE A 42 12.21 -9.26 -5.52
N GLU A 43 11.35 -10.05 -4.89
CA GLU A 43 10.22 -10.73 -5.52
C GLU A 43 8.98 -10.71 -4.61
N GLU A 44 7.84 -11.01 -5.21
CA GLU A 44 6.60 -11.25 -4.49
C GLU A 44 6.75 -12.51 -3.63
N GLY A 45 6.38 -12.40 -2.35
CA GLY A 45 6.37 -13.51 -1.41
C GLY A 45 5.07 -14.31 -1.47
N VAL A 46 4.74 -14.99 -0.37
CA VAL A 46 3.54 -15.86 -0.30
C VAL A 46 2.21 -15.12 -0.31
N VAL A 47 2.21 -13.81 -0.05
CA VAL A 47 1.01 -12.95 -0.10
C VAL A 47 1.15 -12.04 -1.32
N PRO A 48 0.24 -12.14 -2.31
CA PRO A 48 0.33 -11.36 -3.54
C PRO A 48 0.37 -9.85 -3.29
N LEU A 49 1.18 -9.15 -4.10
CA LEU A 49 1.32 -7.71 -4.04
C LEU A 49 0.15 -7.03 -4.75
N GLY A 50 -0.29 -5.93 -4.16
CA GLY A 50 -1.33 -5.12 -4.77
C GLY A 50 -1.44 -3.72 -4.19
N ALA A 51 -1.95 -2.81 -5.01
CA ALA A 51 -2.35 -1.47 -4.60
C ALA A 51 -3.83 -1.24 -4.98
N ARG A 52 -4.54 -0.43 -4.20
CA ARG A 52 -5.84 0.11 -4.63
C ARG A 52 -6.06 1.50 -4.05
N ARG A 53 -6.70 2.35 -4.84
CA ARG A 53 -7.27 3.60 -4.34
C ARG A 53 -8.69 3.39 -3.85
N TRP A 54 -9.06 4.11 -2.80
CA TRP A 54 -10.40 4.09 -2.23
C TRP A 54 -10.75 5.44 -1.61
N ALA A 55 -11.98 5.57 -1.07
CA ALA A 55 -12.51 6.82 -0.55
C ALA A 55 -12.43 7.98 -1.57
N GLY A 56 -12.95 7.75 -2.78
CA GLY A 56 -12.90 8.75 -3.85
C GLY A 56 -11.48 9.07 -4.32
N GLY A 57 -10.52 8.17 -4.08
CA GLY A 57 -9.12 8.35 -4.44
C GLY A 57 -8.26 9.00 -3.36
N THR A 58 -8.83 9.45 -2.25
CA THR A 58 -8.06 10.14 -1.19
C THR A 58 -7.16 9.20 -0.38
N ARG A 59 -7.40 7.89 -0.45
CA ARG A 59 -6.61 6.86 0.24
C ARG A 59 -6.10 5.79 -0.70
N VAL A 60 -4.96 5.20 -0.33
CA VAL A 60 -4.39 4.01 -0.96
C VAL A 60 -4.24 2.92 0.11
N SER A 61 -4.63 1.70 -0.22
CA SER A 61 -4.22 0.48 0.49
C SER A 61 -3.15 -0.23 -0.32
N LEU A 62 -2.05 -0.61 0.33
CA LEU A 62 -1.13 -1.62 -0.18
C LEU A 62 -1.42 -2.96 0.50
N VAL A 63 -1.11 -4.04 -0.20
CA VAL A 63 -1.15 -5.40 0.34
C VAL A 63 0.02 -6.20 -0.21
N GLY A 64 0.44 -7.19 0.58
CA GLY A 64 1.32 -8.25 0.12
C GLY A 64 2.65 -8.27 0.84
N ARG A 65 3.45 -9.27 0.46
CA ARG A 65 4.73 -9.58 1.09
C ARG A 65 5.85 -9.54 0.08
N ILE A 66 6.97 -8.99 0.48
CA ILE A 66 8.18 -8.87 -0.33
C ILE A 66 9.28 -9.73 0.30
N THR A 67 9.97 -10.51 -0.52
CA THR A 67 11.12 -11.36 -0.16
C THR A 67 12.30 -11.07 -1.09
N ARG A 68 13.50 -11.54 -0.72
CA ARG A 68 14.64 -11.52 -1.65
C ARG A 68 14.62 -12.73 -2.57
N THR A 69 15.04 -12.52 -3.82
CA THR A 69 15.17 -13.59 -4.83
C THR A 69 16.30 -14.57 -4.53
N ASP A 70 17.27 -14.18 -3.70
CA ASP A 70 18.43 -14.99 -3.33
C ASP A 70 18.28 -15.72 -1.99
N ALA A 71 17.07 -15.69 -1.39
CA ALA A 71 16.77 -16.20 -0.05
C ALA A 71 17.62 -15.58 1.09
N GLY A 72 18.32 -14.48 0.83
CA GLY A 72 19.03 -13.71 1.85
C GLY A 72 18.09 -12.94 2.77
N GLN A 73 18.66 -12.28 3.79
CA GLN A 73 17.92 -11.37 4.66
C GLN A 73 17.81 -9.98 4.02
N ILE A 74 16.67 -9.33 4.20
CA ILE A 74 16.43 -7.92 3.95
C ILE A 74 17.06 -7.15 5.11
N THR A 75 18.21 -6.52 4.85
CA THR A 75 18.99 -5.82 5.88
C THR A 75 19.72 -4.63 5.27
N ASP A 76 19.69 -3.50 5.98
CA ASP A 76 20.53 -2.32 5.79
C ASP A 76 20.59 -1.58 7.14
N ALA A 77 21.70 -0.91 7.43
CA ALA A 77 21.82 -0.12 8.67
C ALA A 77 20.86 1.08 8.70
N ASN A 78 20.30 1.45 7.55
CA ASN A 78 19.36 2.56 7.38
C ASN A 78 18.05 2.06 6.77
N ALA A 79 17.89 2.19 5.46
CA ALA A 79 16.64 1.93 4.75
C ALA A 79 16.89 1.06 3.52
N VAL A 80 15.96 0.14 3.27
CA VAL A 80 15.95 -0.71 2.08
C VAL A 80 14.86 -0.23 1.13
N ASN A 81 15.24 0.02 -0.12
CA ASN A 81 14.28 0.31 -1.19
C ASN A 81 13.68 -1.01 -1.71
N LEU A 82 12.41 -1.24 -1.42
CA LEU A 82 11.72 -2.47 -1.81
C LEU A 82 11.14 -2.39 -3.22
N GLY A 83 10.97 -1.19 -3.76
CA GLY A 83 10.27 -0.95 -5.02
C GLY A 83 9.56 0.38 -5.04
N ALA A 84 8.55 0.52 -5.89
CA ALA A 84 7.74 1.71 -6.05
C ALA A 84 6.25 1.37 -6.18
N VAL A 85 5.42 2.27 -5.64
CA VAL A 85 3.97 2.25 -5.88
C VAL A 85 3.65 2.70 -7.31
N PRO A 86 2.47 2.35 -7.85
CA PRO A 86 1.99 2.89 -9.12
C PRO A 86 1.95 4.43 -9.12
N SER A 87 2.10 5.05 -10.29
CA SER A 87 2.19 6.51 -10.42
C SER A 87 0.95 7.25 -9.91
N ASP A 88 -0.23 6.65 -10.03
CA ASP A 88 -1.49 7.20 -9.53
C ASP A 88 -1.69 7.02 -8.02
N CYS A 89 -0.77 6.30 -7.35
CA CYS A 89 -0.75 6.05 -5.91
C CYS A 89 0.35 6.84 -5.18
N ILE A 90 1.08 7.72 -5.86
CA ILE A 90 2.13 8.56 -5.24
C ILE A 90 1.45 9.67 -4.41
N PRO A 91 1.69 9.76 -3.08
CA PRO A 91 1.09 10.79 -2.25
C PRO A 91 1.75 12.16 -2.45
N SER A 92 1.06 13.25 -2.13
CA SER A 92 1.57 14.63 -2.18
C SER A 92 2.80 14.88 -1.27
N ALA A 93 2.91 14.10 -0.20
CA ALA A 93 3.95 14.23 0.82
C ALA A 93 4.34 12.84 1.36
N LEU A 94 5.46 12.77 2.06
CA LEU A 94 5.93 11.56 2.74
C LEU A 94 4.80 10.94 3.60
N ARG A 95 4.57 9.64 3.40
CA ARG A 95 3.66 8.84 4.24
C ARG A 95 4.41 7.72 4.90
N THR A 96 4.03 7.43 6.14
CA THR A 96 4.67 6.40 6.93
C THR A 96 3.64 5.59 7.70
N TYR A 97 3.83 4.29 7.79
CA TYR A 97 2.99 3.41 8.61
C TYR A 97 3.82 2.19 9.08
N PRO A 98 3.38 1.47 10.13
CA PRO A 98 4.06 0.26 10.56
C PRO A 98 3.84 -0.88 9.55
N GLY A 99 4.92 -1.48 9.07
CA GLY A 99 4.90 -2.78 8.37
C GLY A 99 5.35 -3.89 9.32
N THR A 100 5.00 -5.13 9.00
CA THR A 100 5.41 -6.30 9.80
C THR A 100 6.44 -7.14 9.06
N CYS A 101 7.24 -7.89 9.81
CA CYS A 101 8.28 -8.74 9.24
C CYS A 101 8.51 -9.98 10.11
N SER A 102 9.13 -11.02 9.54
CA SER A 102 9.59 -12.15 10.34
C SER A 102 10.91 -11.84 11.02
N MET A 103 10.97 -12.03 12.33
CA MET A 103 12.25 -12.12 13.02
C MET A 103 12.79 -13.53 12.90
N ALA A 104 13.91 -13.70 12.20
CA ALA A 104 14.58 -14.98 12.06
C ALA A 104 14.79 -15.66 13.44
N GLY A 105 14.25 -16.87 13.61
CA GLY A 105 14.43 -17.67 14.82
C GLY A 105 13.51 -17.31 16.00
N THR A 106 12.51 -16.44 15.83
CA THR A 106 11.55 -16.12 16.90
C THR A 106 10.10 -16.40 16.47
N THR A 107 9.21 -16.65 17.42
CA THR A 107 7.78 -16.91 17.17
C THR A 107 6.94 -15.64 17.03
N THR A 108 7.57 -14.46 17.11
CA THR A 108 6.89 -13.15 17.09
C THR A 108 7.29 -12.37 15.86
N GLU A 109 6.31 -11.77 15.19
CA GLU A 109 6.56 -10.79 14.13
C GLU A 109 7.17 -9.52 14.73
N ALA A 110 8.14 -8.92 14.04
CA ALA A 110 8.60 -7.58 14.36
C ALA A 110 7.83 -6.55 13.53
N ALA A 111 7.88 -5.31 14.00
CA ALA A 111 7.41 -4.16 13.26
C ALA A 111 8.61 -3.30 12.83
N GLY A 112 8.49 -2.68 11.67
CA GLY A 112 9.36 -1.62 11.20
C GLY A 112 8.52 -0.55 10.53
N ARG A 113 9.17 0.50 10.03
CA ARG A 113 8.47 1.60 9.40
C ARG A 113 8.54 1.44 7.88
N ILE A 114 7.38 1.42 7.25
CA ILE A 114 7.25 1.65 5.81
C ILE A 114 7.16 3.14 5.56
N GLU A 115 7.89 3.62 4.57
CA GLU A 115 7.73 4.96 4.01
C GLU A 115 7.37 4.89 2.53
N ILE A 116 6.41 5.72 2.12
CA ILE A 116 6.10 5.97 0.72
C ILE A 116 6.56 7.39 0.41
N LEU A 117 7.56 7.52 -0.45
CA LEU A 117 8.10 8.82 -0.81
C LEU A 117 7.09 9.58 -1.67
N GLY A 118 6.61 10.71 -1.15
CA GLY A 118 5.64 11.54 -1.87
C GLY A 118 6.26 12.40 -2.96
N GLU A 119 5.44 13.23 -3.59
CA GLU A 119 5.87 14.22 -4.56
C GLU A 119 7.03 15.07 -4.01
N SER A 120 8.02 15.30 -4.88
CA SER A 120 9.25 16.03 -4.53
C SER A 120 10.06 15.48 -3.35
N SER A 121 9.76 14.27 -2.85
CA SER A 121 10.52 13.62 -1.79
C SER A 121 11.63 12.75 -2.39
N THR A 122 12.88 13.04 -2.04
CA THR A 122 14.04 12.21 -2.40
C THR A 122 14.94 12.01 -1.20
N SER A 123 15.62 10.87 -1.16
CA SER A 123 16.63 10.55 -0.15
C SER A 123 17.79 9.79 -0.78
N ALA A 124 18.82 9.47 0.01
CA ALA A 124 19.89 8.58 -0.44
C ALA A 124 19.40 7.17 -0.80
N TYR A 125 18.20 6.79 -0.33
CA TYR A 125 17.66 5.43 -0.42
C TYR A 125 16.53 5.29 -1.44
N GLY A 126 15.99 6.40 -1.95
CA GLY A 126 14.92 6.34 -2.94
C GLY A 126 14.47 7.70 -3.46
N VAL A 127 13.59 7.65 -4.44
CA VAL A 127 12.96 8.80 -5.11
C VAL A 127 11.44 8.74 -4.98
N THR A 128 10.75 9.78 -5.44
CA THR A 128 9.29 9.88 -5.50
C THR A 128 8.63 8.55 -5.93
N GLY A 129 7.69 8.07 -5.13
CA GLY A 129 6.95 6.82 -5.32
C GLY A 129 7.62 5.57 -4.73
N ASP A 130 8.89 5.65 -4.31
CA ASP A 130 9.57 4.49 -3.73
C ASP A 130 8.98 4.10 -2.37
N ILE A 131 8.98 2.78 -2.12
CA ILE A 131 8.61 2.11 -0.88
C ILE A 131 9.91 1.82 -0.12
N LEU A 132 10.14 2.51 0.99
CA LEU A 132 11.29 2.30 1.84
C LEU A 132 10.92 1.54 3.10
N TRP A 133 11.75 0.57 3.46
CA TRP A 133 11.64 -0.20 4.67
C TRP A 133 12.75 0.15 5.65
N TRP A 134 12.34 0.53 6.87
CA TRP A 134 13.22 0.85 7.97
C TRP A 134 13.05 -0.20 9.06
N TYR A 135 14.12 -0.93 9.31
CA TYR A 135 14.17 -1.98 10.32
C TYR A 135 15.27 -1.69 11.33
N GLN A 136 14.97 -1.88 12.60
CA GLN A 136 15.90 -1.58 13.70
C GLN A 136 16.56 -2.82 14.30
N GLY A 137 16.32 -4.02 13.75
CA GLY A 137 16.94 -5.25 14.23
C GLY A 137 18.26 -5.56 13.53
N ASP A 138 19.22 -6.11 14.27
CA ASP A 138 20.59 -6.36 13.80
C ASP A 138 20.70 -7.54 12.79
N GLY A 139 19.69 -8.41 12.72
CA GLY A 139 19.73 -9.65 11.94
C GLY A 139 19.04 -9.60 10.56
N GLY A 140 18.43 -8.47 10.21
CA GLY A 140 17.53 -8.37 9.05
C GLY A 140 16.23 -9.17 9.21
N THR A 141 15.49 -9.30 8.11
CA THR A 141 14.26 -10.10 8.01
C THR A 141 14.19 -10.88 6.70
N ALA A 142 13.61 -12.08 6.71
CA ALA A 142 13.43 -12.87 5.50
C ALA A 142 12.36 -12.27 4.56
N TRP A 143 11.40 -11.54 5.12
CA TRP A 143 10.31 -10.92 4.38
C TRP A 143 9.79 -9.65 5.04
N VAL A 144 9.15 -8.78 4.26
CA VAL A 144 8.43 -7.60 4.75
C VAL A 144 7.01 -7.64 4.24
N ASP A 145 6.05 -7.50 5.14
CA ASP A 145 4.65 -7.27 4.81
C ASP A 145 4.41 -5.76 4.71
N ILE A 146 3.99 -5.32 3.53
CA ILE A 146 3.76 -3.92 3.23
C ILE A 146 2.28 -3.53 3.37
N SER A 147 1.46 -4.42 3.92
CA SER A 147 0.02 -4.20 4.00
C SER A 147 -0.29 -3.04 4.95
N GLY A 148 -0.96 -2.02 4.43
CA GLY A 148 -1.21 -0.78 5.16
C GLY A 148 -1.93 0.26 4.31
N ASP A 149 -2.31 1.36 4.94
CA ASP A 149 -3.04 2.46 4.31
C ASP A 149 -2.29 3.79 4.45
N TYR A 150 -2.40 4.64 3.44
CA TYR A 150 -1.95 6.03 3.52
C TYR A 150 -2.87 7.00 2.75
N TRP A 151 -2.78 8.27 3.15
CA TRP A 151 -3.50 9.38 2.52
C TRP A 151 -2.70 9.99 1.37
N MET A 152 -3.41 10.44 0.34
CA MET A 152 -2.81 11.05 -0.85
C MET A 152 -2.50 12.55 -0.69
N ASP A 153 -3.02 13.23 0.35
CA ASP A 153 -3.07 14.70 0.49
C ASP A 153 -2.28 15.28 1.66
#